data_AF-A0A1H3RL98-F1
#
_entry.id   AF-A0A1H3RL98-F1
#
_cell.length_a   1.000
_cell.length_b   1.000
_cell.length_c   1.000
_cell.angle_alpha   90.00
_cell.angle_beta   90.00
_cell.angle_gamma   90.00
#
_symmetry.space_group_name_H-M   'P 1'
#
loop_
_entity.id
_entity.type
_entity.pdbx_description
1 polymer ?
#
loop_
_entity_poly.entity_id
_entity_poly.type
_entity_poly.pdbx_seq_one_letter_code
_entity_poly.pdbx_strand_id
1 'polypeptide(L)'
;MGKASRNKRGRANVPAVTHEPDAPLANWPEGHADVELTGDDDSECIAVTIHGVRHYLHSTTAYELSKKLDGRIREWDVYAKSKGAPGVIDED
;
A
#
# COMPACT_ATOMS: atom_id res chain seq x y z
N MET A 1 -52.21 -0.85 7.17
CA MET A 1 -51.08 -1.76 6.87
C MET A 1 -50.25 -1.15 5.75
N GLY A 2 -49.20 -0.38 6.06
CA GLY A 2 -48.31 0.23 5.06
C GLY A 2 -46.93 -0.40 5.11
N LYS A 3 -46.52 -1.11 4.05
CA LYS A 3 -45.22 -1.78 3.96
C LYS A 3 -44.13 -0.74 3.67
N ALA A 4 -43.22 -0.52 4.62
CA ALA A 4 -42.03 0.30 4.42
C ALA A 4 -41.04 -0.44 3.51
N SER A 5 -40.79 0.12 2.32
CA SER A 5 -39.83 -0.36 1.36
C SER A 5 -38.41 -0.21 1.92
N ARG A 6 -37.70 -1.34 2.02
CA ARG A 6 -36.32 -1.41 2.54
C ARG A 6 -35.39 -0.84 1.47
N ASN A 7 -35.00 0.42 1.62
CA ASN A 7 -34.04 1.09 0.76
C ASN A 7 -32.73 0.30 0.73
N LYS A 8 -32.51 -0.41 -0.39
CA LYS A 8 -31.27 -1.12 -0.71
C LYS A 8 -30.23 -0.04 -0.99
N ARG A 9 -29.47 0.35 0.04
CA ARG A 9 -28.31 1.23 -0.13
C ARG A 9 -27.33 0.50 -1.03
N GLY A 10 -27.29 0.90 -2.30
CA GLY A 10 -26.23 0.49 -3.21
C GLY A 10 -24.91 0.82 -2.53
N ARG A 11 -24.06 -0.20 -2.34
CA ARG A 11 -22.68 -0.02 -1.92
C ARG A 11 -22.08 0.91 -2.97
N ALA A 12 -21.86 2.17 -2.59
CA ALA A 12 -21.27 3.15 -3.49
C ALA A 12 -19.98 2.53 -4.04
N ASN A 13 -19.87 2.52 -5.37
CA ASN A 13 -18.66 2.09 -6.04
C ASN A 13 -17.58 3.07 -5.58
N VAL A 14 -16.72 2.64 -4.65
CA VAL A 14 -15.55 3.41 -4.27
C VAL A 14 -14.71 3.41 -5.54
N PRO A 15 -14.50 4.54 -6.23
CA PRO A 15 -13.57 4.54 -7.33
C PRO A 15 -12.23 4.10 -6.75
N ALA A 16 -11.78 2.92 -7.17
CA ALA A 16 -10.42 2.48 -6.96
C ALA A 16 -9.58 3.40 -7.85
N VAL A 17 -9.31 4.61 -7.36
CA VAL A 17 -8.24 5.44 -7.91
C VAL A 17 -6.97 4.71 -7.50
N THR A 18 -6.59 3.71 -8.29
CA THR A 18 -5.25 3.16 -8.21
C THR A 18 -4.37 4.17 -8.95
N HIS A 19 -3.23 4.52 -8.37
CA HIS A 19 -2.19 5.27 -9.07
C HIS A 19 -1.38 4.34 -9.99
N GLU A 20 -1.90 3.15 -10.27
CA GLU A 20 -1.28 2.18 -11.14
C GLU A 20 -1.68 2.52 -12.57
N PRO A 21 -0.73 2.77 -13.48
CA PRO A 21 -1.05 2.97 -14.88
C PRO A 21 -1.64 1.70 -15.49
N ASP A 22 -2.53 1.87 -16.49
CA ASP A 22 -3.20 0.76 -17.18
C ASP A 22 -2.24 -0.22 -17.88
N ALA A 23 -0.97 0.15 -18.04
CA ALA A 23 0.09 -0.66 -18.60
C ALA A 23 1.45 -0.35 -17.95
N PRO A 24 2.41 -1.30 -17.97
CA PRO A 24 3.79 -1.04 -17.62
C PRO A 24 4.37 0.11 -18.45
N LEU A 25 4.62 1.27 -17.84
CA LEU A 25 5.39 2.37 -18.43
C LEU A 25 6.76 1.85 -18.92
N ALA A 26 7.21 2.34 -20.08
CA ALA A 26 8.42 1.89 -20.78
C ALA A 26 9.74 2.06 -19.99
N ASN A 27 9.68 2.75 -18.86
CA ASN A 27 10.77 3.07 -17.94
C ASN A 27 10.36 2.73 -16.50
N TRP A 28 9.58 1.66 -16.33
CA TRP A 28 9.23 1.13 -15.02
C TRP A 28 10.52 0.85 -14.24
N PRO A 29 10.79 1.59 -13.14
CA PRO A 29 12.00 1.35 -12.37
C PRO A 29 11.95 -0.07 -11.80
N GLU A 30 13.09 -0.76 -11.76
CA GLU A 30 13.24 -2.09 -11.14
C GLU A 30 12.70 -2.11 -9.69
N GLY A 31 12.60 -0.95 -9.02
CA GLY A 31 11.89 -0.76 -7.76
C GLY A 31 10.57 -0.01 -7.93
N HIS A 32 9.44 -0.66 -7.63
CA HIS A 32 8.13 0.00 -7.48
C HIS A 32 8.11 1.09 -6.39
N ALA A 33 9.03 0.93 -5.43
CA ALA A 33 9.30 1.88 -4.38
C ALA A 33 10.82 2.08 -4.27
N ASP A 34 11.24 3.31 -4.04
CA ASP A 34 12.62 3.67 -3.71
C ASP A 34 12.64 4.48 -2.41
N VAL A 35 13.75 4.41 -1.67
CA VAL A 35 13.92 5.07 -0.37
C VAL A 35 15.29 5.71 -0.27
N GLU A 36 15.31 6.99 0.10
CA GLU A 36 16.52 7.75 0.38
C GLU A 36 16.39 8.52 1.71
N LEU A 37 17.49 8.62 2.45
CA LEU A 37 17.57 9.49 3.62
C LEU A 37 17.77 10.93 3.15
N THR A 38 16.96 11.87 3.64
CA THR A 38 17.17 13.28 3.34
C THR A 38 18.28 13.85 4.23
N GLY A 39 19.07 14.80 3.71
CA GLY A 39 20.11 15.48 4.47
C GLY A 39 19.57 16.42 5.55
N ASP A 40 20.48 17.11 6.24
CA ASP A 40 20.18 17.96 7.42
C ASP A 40 19.15 19.06 7.17
N ASP A 41 19.00 19.54 5.92
CA ASP A 41 18.09 20.62 5.57
C ASP A 41 16.60 20.20 5.58
N ASP A 42 16.32 18.89 5.51
CA ASP A 42 14.98 18.32 5.42
C ASP A 42 14.64 17.52 6.70
N SER A 43 14.86 18.12 7.89
CA SER A 43 14.21 17.72 9.15
C SER A 43 14.13 16.19 9.43
N GLU A 44 15.23 15.45 9.27
CA GLU A 44 15.29 13.99 9.51
C GLU A 44 14.20 13.18 8.78
N CYS A 45 13.81 13.61 7.58
CA CYS A 45 12.82 12.92 6.78
C CYS A 45 13.43 11.73 6.02
N ILE A 46 12.57 10.76 5.73
CA ILE A 46 12.83 9.69 4.77
C ILE A 46 12.04 10.06 3.52
N ALA A 47 12.71 10.15 2.37
CA ALA A 47 12.04 10.32 1.10
C ALA A 47 11.73 8.94 0.51
N VAL A 48 10.45 8.68 0.26
CA VAL A 48 9.96 7.44 -0.35
C VAL A 48 9.33 7.80 -1.69
N THR A 49 9.82 7.17 -2.76
CA THR A 49 9.25 7.34 -4.10
C THR A 49 8.41 6.14 -4.43
N ILE A 50 7.10 6.32 -4.67
CA ILE A 50 6.17 5.25 -5.05
C ILE A 50 5.57 5.60 -6.41
N HIS A 51 5.71 4.72 -7.40
CA HIS A 51 5.25 4.97 -8.78
C HIS A 51 5.75 6.32 -9.35
N GLY A 52 6.98 6.72 -9.00
CA GLY A 52 7.58 7.98 -9.45
C GLY A 52 7.10 9.23 -8.68
N VAL A 53 6.23 9.09 -7.68
CA VAL A 53 5.80 10.18 -6.80
C VAL A 53 6.63 10.15 -5.53
N ARG A 54 7.35 11.25 -5.24
CA ARG A 54 8.19 11.39 -4.05
C ARG A 54 7.39 11.92 -2.86
N HIS A 55 7.49 11.22 -1.73
CA HIS A 55 6.86 11.55 -0.47
C HIS A 55 7.92 11.76 0.61
N TYR A 56 7.77 12.80 1.44
CA TYR A 56 8.64 13.02 2.59
C TYR A 56 7.91 12.55 3.85
N LEU A 57 8.51 11.60 4.55
CA LEU A 57 7.98 11.02 5.77
C LEU A 57 8.91 11.33 6.92
N HIS A 58 8.39 12.01 7.94
CA HIS A 58 9.11 12.15 9.20
C HIS A 58 9.28 10.77 9.87
N SER A 59 10.33 10.61 10.67
CA SER A 59 10.71 9.34 11.33
C SER A 59 9.54 8.61 12.01
N THR A 60 8.69 9.34 12.74
CA THR A 60 7.49 8.82 13.40
C THR A 60 6.44 8.29 12.42
N THR A 61 6.25 8.96 11.28
CA THR A 61 5.29 8.54 10.25
C THR A 61 5.83 7.33 9.50
N ALA A 62 7.13 7.31 9.18
CA ALA A 62 7.78 6.16 8.56
C ALA A 62 7.70 4.90 9.44
N TYR A 63 7.87 5.05 10.76
CA TYR A 63 7.73 3.95 11.71
C TYR A 63 6.30 3.39 11.79
N GLU A 64 5.28 4.24 11.81
CA GLU A 64 3.90 3.76 11.79
C GLU A 64 3.49 3.15 10.44
N LEU A 65 4.08 3.64 9.33
CA LEU A 65 3.92 3.03 8.02
C LEU A 65 4.55 1.63 7.98
N SER A 66 5.76 1.44 8.52
CA SER A 66 6.45 0.15 8.50
C SER A 66 5.64 -0.93 9.22
N LYS A 67 5.10 -0.63 10.41
CA LYS A 67 4.21 -1.55 11.15
C LYS A 67 3.00 -2.01 10.33
N LYS A 68 2.38 -1.07 9.60
CA LYS A 68 1.22 -1.38 8.76
C LYS A 68 1.59 -2.25 7.57
N LEU A 69 2.75 -2.00 6.98
CA LEU A 69 3.28 -2.82 5.88
C LEU A 69 3.60 -4.24 6.37
N ASP A 70 4.27 -4.39 7.50
CA ASP A 70 4.56 -5.71 8.10
C ASP A 70 3.28 -6.53 8.31
N GLY A 71 2.24 -5.91 8.90
CA GLY A 71 0.95 -6.56 9.07
C GLY A 71 0.33 -6.97 7.73
N ARG A 72 0.36 -6.08 6.74
CA ARG A 72 -0.20 -6.36 5.40
C ARG A 72 0.55 -7.49 4.68
N ILE A 73 1.88 -7.53 4.78
CA ILE A 73 2.70 -8.58 4.16
C ILE A 73 2.35 -9.93 4.79
N ARG A 74 2.23 -10.01 6.12
CA ARG A 74 1.81 -11.24 6.80
C ARG A 74 0.42 -11.71 6.38
N GLU A 75 -0.56 -10.79 6.30
CA GLU A 75 -1.91 -11.12 5.80
C GLU A 75 -1.85 -11.71 4.38
N TRP A 76 -1.05 -11.10 3.50
CA TRP A 76 -0.86 -11.57 2.14
C TRP A 76 -0.15 -12.91 2.06
N ASP A 77 0.85 -13.14 2.90
CA ASP A 77 1.60 -14.38 2.97
C ASP A 77 0.70 -15.56 3.37
N VAL A 78 -0.12 -15.37 4.42
CA VAL A 78 -1.13 -16.36 4.85
C VAL A 78 -2.10 -16.66 3.71
N TYR A 79 -2.59 -15.63 3.01
CA TYR A 79 -3.46 -15.82 1.86
C TYR A 79 -2.75 -16.59 0.74
N ALA A 80 -1.52 -16.24 0.38
CA ALA A 80 -0.75 -16.89 -0.68
C ALA A 80 -0.52 -18.38 -0.37
N LYS A 81 -0.13 -18.71 0.85
CA LYS A 81 -0.02 -20.10 1.34
C LYS A 81 -1.33 -20.86 1.23
N SER A 82 -2.46 -20.22 1.58
CA SER A 82 -3.80 -20.83 1.43
C SER A 82 -4.16 -21.15 -0.02
N LYS A 83 -3.47 -20.53 -1.00
CA LYS A 83 -3.61 -20.79 -2.44
C LYS A 83 -2.55 -21.75 -2.99
N GLY A 84 -1.70 -22.32 -2.13
CA GLY A 84 -0.66 -23.27 -2.51
C GLY A 84 0.63 -22.62 -3.02
N ALA A 85 0.79 -21.30 -2.87
CA ALA A 85 2.08 -20.66 -3.07
C ALA A 85 3.01 -20.95 -1.87
N PRO A 86 4.33 -20.96 -2.06
CA PRO A 86 5.29 -21.22 -0.97
C PRO A 86 5.22 -20.18 0.16
N GLY A 87 4.70 -18.96 -0.12
CA GLY A 87 4.86 -17.82 0.78
C GLY A 87 6.29 -17.27 0.76
N VAL A 88 6.52 -16.19 1.50
CA VAL A 88 7.76 -15.42 1.59
C VAL A 88 8.24 -15.29 3.04
N ILE A 89 7.34 -15.39 4.02
CA ILE A 89 7.70 -15.32 5.45
C ILE A 89 7.60 -16.72 6.05
N ASP A 90 8.70 -17.26 6.55
CA ASP A 90 8.67 -18.42 7.43
C ASP A 90 8.47 -17.90 8.87
N GLU A 91 7.37 -18.29 9.51
CA GLU A 91 7.18 -18.04 10.93
C GLU A 91 7.99 -19.10 11.69
N ASP A 92 9.06 -18.69 12.36
CA ASP A 92 9.87 -19.55 13.26
C ASP A 92 9.05 -20.08 14.44
#